data_AF-A0A7V0SD21-F1
#
_entry.id   AF-A0A7V0SD21-F1
#
_cell.length_a   1.000
_cell.length_b   1.000
_cell.length_c   1.000
_cell.angle_alpha   90.00
_cell.angle_beta   90.00
_cell.angle_gamma   90.00
#
_symmetry.space_group_name_H-M   'P 1'
#
loop_
_entity.id
_entity.type
_entity.pdbx_description
1 polymer ?
#
loop_
_entity_poly.entity_id
_entity_poly.type
_entity_poly.pdbx_seq_one_letter_code
_entity_poly.pdbx_strand_id
1 'polypeptide(L)'
;MGTREKQFQVLDPIGQPSGIFGRRLEVDSSPRAIHDPELQPRDTAEGLSSLKMAPRLDNLEGKTVYLVNTGFAGSREFMEELQDWFISHRPEIKTVLRHKKTSMFTDEPELWKEIKANGDAAILGVGG
;
A
#
# COMPACT_ATOMS: atom_id res chain seq x y z
N MET A 1 16.69 37.53 -30.66
CA MET A 1 15.51 37.42 -29.78
C MET A 1 15.10 35.95 -29.76
N GLY A 2 15.48 35.20 -28.74
CA GLY A 2 15.34 33.74 -28.74
C GLY A 2 13.92 33.31 -28.41
N THR A 3 13.24 32.66 -29.34
CA THR A 3 11.91 32.08 -29.14
C THR A 3 12.04 30.93 -28.12
N ARG A 4 11.61 31.15 -26.87
CA ARG A 4 11.43 30.04 -25.94
C ARG A 4 10.29 29.17 -26.48
N GLU A 5 10.59 27.94 -26.82
CA GLU A 5 9.57 26.95 -27.17
C GLU A 5 8.55 26.86 -26.02
N LYS A 6 7.26 26.83 -26.36
CA LYS A 6 6.21 26.55 -25.37
C LYS A 6 6.38 25.10 -24.92
N GLN A 7 6.91 24.91 -23.71
CA GLN A 7 6.77 23.66 -23.00
C GLN A 7 5.28 23.46 -22.70
N PHE A 8 4.62 22.56 -23.44
CA PHE A 8 3.29 22.10 -23.11
C PHE A 8 3.40 20.97 -22.10
N GLN A 9 2.95 21.23 -20.88
CA GLN A 9 2.93 20.23 -19.81
C GLN A 9 1.72 19.32 -20.02
N VAL A 10 1.99 18.08 -20.44
CA VAL A 10 0.99 17.02 -20.70
C VAL A 10 1.25 15.85 -19.71
N LEU A 11 0.52 14.75 -19.79
CA LEU A 11 -0.22 14.26 -18.64
C LEU A 11 0.09 12.79 -18.26
N ASP A 12 -0.37 12.41 -17.07
CA ASP A 12 -0.39 11.06 -16.49
C ASP A 12 -1.49 10.16 -17.14
N PRO A 13 -1.67 8.87 -16.74
CA PRO A 13 -2.34 7.84 -17.54
C PRO A 13 -3.76 8.06 -18.09
N ILE A 14 -4.47 9.12 -17.69
CA ILE A 14 -5.60 9.66 -18.48
C ILE A 14 -5.48 11.16 -18.77
N GLY A 15 -4.78 11.93 -17.94
CA GLY A 15 -4.84 13.38 -18.08
C GLY A 15 -4.48 14.28 -16.89
N GLN A 16 -3.84 13.84 -15.79
CA GLN A 16 -3.38 14.79 -14.75
C GLN A 16 -1.94 15.27 -15.05
N PRO A 17 -1.58 16.55 -14.92
CA PRO A 17 -0.16 16.93 -14.86
C PRO A 17 0.53 16.30 -13.63
N SER A 18 1.86 16.14 -13.64
CA SER A 18 2.62 15.82 -12.41
C SER A 18 2.71 17.06 -11.49
N GLY A 19 1.54 17.46 -10.98
CA GLY A 19 1.40 18.46 -9.95
C GLY A 19 1.88 17.95 -8.60
N ILE A 20 1.90 18.85 -7.64
CA ILE A 20 2.38 18.62 -6.27
C ILE A 20 1.49 17.56 -5.59
N PHE A 21 2.06 16.38 -5.27
CA PHE A 21 1.42 15.24 -4.62
C PHE A 21 1.90 15.08 -3.17
N GLY A 22 1.04 15.19 -2.16
CA GLY A 22 1.23 14.49 -0.86
C GLY A 22 2.52 14.65 -0.01
N ARG A 23 2.59 15.56 0.98
CA ARG A 23 3.47 15.47 2.19
C ARG A 23 3.14 14.16 2.91
N ARG A 24 3.85 13.89 4.00
CA ARG A 24 3.41 12.89 4.98
C ARG A 24 2.75 13.59 6.17
N LEU A 25 1.58 13.12 6.58
CA LEU A 25 1.08 13.40 7.93
C LEU A 25 1.89 12.56 8.93
N GLU A 26 2.23 13.11 10.08
CA GLU A 26 2.87 12.34 11.15
C GLU A 26 1.95 11.20 11.62
N VAL A 27 2.53 10.11 12.13
CA VAL A 27 1.80 8.87 12.45
C VAL A 27 0.73 9.07 13.54
N ASP A 28 0.88 10.10 14.36
CA ASP A 28 -0.04 10.55 15.42
C ASP A 28 -0.99 11.68 14.99
N SER A 29 -0.91 12.14 13.74
CA SER A 29 -1.80 13.18 13.20
C SER A 29 -3.26 12.74 13.22
N SER A 30 -4.17 13.67 13.54
CA SER A 30 -5.61 13.41 13.44
C SER A 30 -5.99 12.99 12.01
N PRO A 31 -6.79 11.92 11.81
CA PRO A 31 -7.28 11.55 10.48
C PRO A 31 -8.00 12.68 9.74
N ARG A 32 -8.56 13.68 10.46
CA ARG A 32 -9.18 14.86 9.85
C ARG A 32 -8.19 15.85 9.22
N ALA A 33 -6.90 15.77 9.54
CA ALA A 33 -5.86 16.61 8.93
C ALA A 33 -5.71 16.38 7.41
N ILE A 34 -6.26 15.28 6.87
CA ILE A 34 -6.38 15.06 5.42
C ILE A 34 -7.26 16.11 4.71
N HIS A 35 -8.19 16.74 5.45
CA HIS A 35 -9.12 17.76 4.95
C HIS A 35 -8.70 19.19 5.30
N ASP A 36 -7.71 19.37 6.17
CA ASP A 36 -7.18 20.68 6.55
C ASP A 36 -6.22 21.16 5.44
N PRO A 37 -6.47 22.29 4.75
CA PRO A 37 -5.64 22.72 3.62
C PRO A 37 -4.22 23.18 3.99
N GLU A 38 -3.91 23.45 5.26
CA GLU A 38 -2.57 23.83 5.74
C GLU A 38 -1.73 22.58 6.11
N LEU A 39 -2.39 21.60 6.73
CA LEU A 39 -1.80 20.30 7.06
C LEU A 39 -1.91 19.31 5.89
N GLN A 40 -2.70 19.63 4.86
CA GLN A 40 -2.97 18.73 3.73
C GLN A 40 -1.64 18.32 3.11
N PRO A 41 -1.43 17.01 2.93
CA PRO A 41 -0.21 16.56 2.30
C PRO A 41 -0.07 17.07 0.84
N ARG A 42 1.02 17.85 0.60
CA ARG A 42 1.65 18.22 -0.70
C ARG A 42 3.21 18.09 -0.77
N ASP A 43 3.74 17.17 -1.58
CA ASP A 43 5.18 16.91 -1.89
C ASP A 43 5.36 16.77 -3.43
N THR A 44 6.49 16.24 -3.91
CA THR A 44 6.91 16.16 -5.32
C THR A 44 7.13 14.72 -5.75
N ALA A 45 7.08 14.45 -7.06
CA ALA A 45 7.39 13.11 -7.58
C ALA A 45 8.82 12.67 -7.22
N GLU A 46 9.76 13.62 -7.17
CA GLU A 46 11.13 13.44 -6.71
C GLU A 46 11.21 13.13 -5.21
N GLY A 47 10.45 13.82 -4.36
CA GLY A 47 10.37 13.53 -2.92
C GLY A 47 9.79 12.13 -2.63
N LEU A 48 8.76 11.75 -3.38
CA LEU A 48 8.12 10.44 -3.33
C LEU A 48 8.94 9.32 -3.99
N SER A 49 10.09 9.62 -4.61
CA SER A 49 10.91 8.62 -5.33
C SER A 49 11.49 7.51 -4.44
N SER A 50 11.50 7.72 -3.12
CA SER A 50 11.84 6.72 -2.11
C SER A 50 10.68 5.77 -1.76
N LEU A 51 9.43 6.17 -2.01
CA LEU A 51 8.20 5.43 -1.73
C LEU A 51 7.77 4.55 -2.91
N LYS A 52 8.73 3.84 -3.52
CA LYS A 52 8.43 2.87 -4.57
C LYS A 52 7.71 1.67 -3.97
N MET A 53 6.62 1.25 -4.61
CA MET A 53 6.02 -0.06 -4.33
C MET A 53 7.07 -1.17 -4.51
N ALA A 54 6.89 -2.28 -3.81
CA ALA A 54 7.72 -3.46 -4.01
C ALA A 54 7.71 -3.88 -5.50
N PRO A 55 8.84 -4.34 -6.06
CA PRO A 55 8.87 -4.87 -7.42
C PRO A 55 7.80 -5.95 -7.60
N ARG A 56 7.05 -5.90 -8.70
CA ARG A 56 6.07 -6.93 -9.03
C ARG A 56 6.81 -8.27 -9.22
N LEU A 57 6.31 -9.32 -8.58
CA LEU A 57 6.73 -10.69 -8.82
C LEU A 57 6.15 -11.20 -10.15
N ASP A 58 6.91 -12.01 -10.89
CA ASP A 58 6.45 -12.63 -12.14
C ASP A 58 5.35 -13.67 -11.90
N ASN A 59 5.44 -14.40 -10.78
CA ASN A 59 4.44 -15.37 -10.31
C ASN A 59 4.53 -15.54 -8.77
N LEU A 60 3.66 -16.39 -8.21
CA LEU A 60 3.58 -16.69 -6.78
C LEU A 60 3.98 -18.15 -6.44
N GLU A 61 4.48 -18.91 -7.40
CA GLU A 61 4.78 -20.34 -7.21
C GLU A 61 5.98 -20.52 -6.26
N GLY A 62 5.81 -21.32 -5.22
CA GLY A 62 6.80 -21.51 -4.14
C GLY A 62 6.96 -20.31 -3.21
N LYS A 63 6.21 -19.21 -3.42
CA LYS A 63 6.34 -17.94 -2.69
C LYS A 63 5.55 -17.93 -1.38
N THR A 64 5.98 -17.07 -0.46
CA THR A 64 5.27 -16.82 0.80
C THR A 64 4.43 -15.54 0.70
N VAL A 65 3.10 -15.70 0.72
CA VAL A 65 2.11 -14.61 0.69
C VAL A 65 1.53 -14.42 2.09
N TYR A 66 1.74 -13.24 2.67
CA TYR A 66 1.12 -12.86 3.93
C TYR A 66 -0.31 -12.35 3.71
N LEU A 67 -1.27 -12.93 4.44
CA LEU A 67 -2.66 -12.47 4.46
C LEU A 67 -2.86 -11.65 5.74
N VAL A 68 -3.06 -10.35 5.60
CA VAL A 68 -3.11 -9.40 6.73
C VAL A 68 -4.53 -8.89 6.91
N ASN A 69 -5.25 -9.48 7.86
CA ASN A 69 -6.48 -8.88 8.39
C ASN A 69 -6.12 -7.61 9.18
N THR A 70 -6.64 -6.45 8.77
CA THR A 70 -6.34 -5.18 9.45
C THR A 70 -7.29 -4.86 10.61
N GLY A 71 -8.37 -5.64 10.79
CA GLY A 71 -9.45 -5.36 11.73
C GLY A 71 -10.64 -4.61 11.12
N PHE A 72 -10.67 -4.41 9.81
CA PHE A 72 -11.86 -3.94 9.10
C PHE A 72 -13.00 -4.98 9.18
N ALA A 73 -14.26 -4.55 9.22
CA ALA A 73 -15.41 -5.44 9.35
C ALA A 73 -15.49 -6.45 8.18
N GLY A 74 -15.62 -7.74 8.47
CA GLY A 74 -15.62 -8.82 7.47
C GLY A 74 -14.23 -9.21 6.93
N SER A 75 -13.17 -8.46 7.26
CA SER A 75 -11.80 -8.77 6.80
C SER A 75 -11.21 -9.99 7.51
N ARG A 76 -11.77 -10.46 8.62
CA ARG A 76 -11.26 -11.66 9.28
C ARG A 76 -11.67 -12.90 8.50
N GLU A 77 -12.97 -13.05 8.33
CA GLU A 77 -13.65 -14.18 7.72
C GLU A 77 -13.18 -14.32 6.26
N PHE A 78 -13.13 -13.21 5.52
CA PHE A 78 -12.60 -13.20 4.15
C PHE A 78 -11.15 -13.68 4.05
N MET A 79 -10.29 -13.35 5.02
CA MET A 79 -8.88 -13.76 4.99
C MET A 79 -8.67 -15.22 5.41
N GLU A 80 -9.54 -15.75 6.26
CA GLU A 80 -9.58 -17.16 6.64
C GLU A 80 -10.03 -18.01 5.43
N GLU A 81 -11.17 -17.66 4.81
CA GLU A 81 -11.67 -18.31 3.58
C GLU A 81 -10.70 -18.20 2.39
N LEU A 82 -10.02 -17.04 2.24
CA LEU A 82 -8.99 -16.87 1.22
C LEU A 82 -7.79 -17.79 1.48
N GLN A 83 -7.40 -18.00 2.74
CA GLN A 83 -6.33 -18.94 3.10
C GLN A 83 -6.69 -20.38 2.69
N ASP A 84 -7.90 -20.82 3.04
CA ASP A 84 -8.41 -22.15 2.70
C ASP A 84 -8.58 -22.34 1.19
N TRP A 85 -8.96 -21.29 0.47
CA TRP A 85 -8.98 -21.30 -1.00
C TRP A 85 -7.58 -21.53 -1.59
N PHE A 86 -6.55 -20.82 -1.10
CA PHE A 86 -5.17 -21.02 -1.55
C PHE A 86 -4.69 -22.44 -1.25
N ILE A 87 -4.93 -22.97 -0.04
CA ILE A 87 -4.56 -24.34 0.34
C ILE A 87 -5.22 -25.37 -0.59
N SER A 88 -6.48 -25.16 -0.97
CA SER A 88 -7.26 -26.09 -1.78
C SER A 88 -6.96 -26.02 -3.29
N HIS A 89 -6.66 -24.83 -3.83
CA HIS A 89 -6.57 -24.59 -5.28
C HIS A 89 -5.17 -24.25 -5.78
N ARG A 90 -4.29 -23.75 -4.90
CA ARG A 90 -2.94 -23.25 -5.21
C ARG A 90 -1.92 -23.68 -4.12
N PRO A 91 -1.82 -24.98 -3.78
CA PRO A 91 -1.00 -25.47 -2.67
C PRO A 91 0.51 -25.21 -2.83
N GLU A 92 0.97 -24.86 -4.03
CA GLU A 92 2.33 -24.40 -4.29
C GLU A 92 2.61 -22.98 -3.76
N ILE A 93 1.58 -22.22 -3.38
CA ILE A 93 1.69 -20.89 -2.77
C ILE A 93 1.56 -21.04 -1.24
N LYS A 94 2.57 -20.58 -0.49
CA LYS A 94 2.56 -20.64 0.98
C LYS A 94 1.84 -19.42 1.54
N THR A 95 0.73 -19.61 2.24
CA THR A 95 -0.02 -18.51 2.87
C THR A 95 0.23 -18.42 4.37
N VAL A 96 0.48 -17.20 4.85
CA VAL A 96 0.67 -16.90 6.28
C VAL A 96 -0.36 -15.87 6.73
N LEU A 97 -1.39 -16.32 7.44
CA LEU A 97 -2.41 -15.44 8.03
C LEU A 97 -1.86 -14.70 9.26
N ARG A 98 -2.11 -13.40 9.30
CA ARG A 98 -1.85 -12.50 10.42
C ARG A 98 -3.06 -11.60 10.63
N HIS A 99 -3.41 -11.38 11.89
CA HIS A 99 -4.37 -10.34 12.27
C HIS A 99 -3.59 -9.25 12.99
N LYS A 100 -3.81 -7.99 12.62
CA LYS A 100 -3.25 -6.85 13.36
C LYS A 100 -3.70 -6.89 14.83
N LYS A 101 -2.78 -6.55 15.73
CA LYS A 101 -3.06 -6.40 17.17
C LYS A 101 -3.54 -4.99 17.51
N THR A 102 -3.20 -4.03 16.66
CA THR A 102 -3.61 -2.63 16.74
C THR A 102 -4.73 -2.33 15.73
N SER A 103 -5.35 -1.15 15.79
CA SER A 103 -6.42 -0.79 14.84
C SER A 103 -5.93 -0.75 13.39
N MET A 104 -6.84 -0.83 12.42
CA MET A 104 -6.55 -0.68 10.99
C MET A 104 -5.82 0.64 10.63
N PHE A 105 -5.94 1.68 11.45
CA PHE A 105 -5.26 2.97 11.27
C PHE A 105 -3.95 3.10 12.05
N THR A 106 -3.60 2.11 12.88
CA THR A 106 -2.46 2.16 13.78
C THR A 106 -1.32 1.31 13.23
N ASP A 107 -0.10 1.82 13.32
CA ASP A 107 1.09 1.11 12.87
C ASP A 107 1.31 -0.20 13.66
N GLU A 108 2.05 -1.15 13.07
CA GLU A 108 2.50 -2.37 13.75
C GLU A 108 3.91 -2.77 13.26
N PRO A 109 4.95 -2.04 13.68
CA PRO A 109 6.30 -2.15 13.10
C PRO A 109 6.89 -3.57 13.12
N GLU A 110 6.58 -4.36 14.15
CA GLU A 110 7.09 -5.74 14.25
C GLU A 110 6.44 -6.68 13.23
N LEU A 111 5.16 -6.49 12.90
CA LEU A 111 4.50 -7.23 11.81
C LEU A 111 5.12 -6.87 10.45
N TRP A 112 5.42 -5.59 10.22
CA TRP A 112 6.05 -5.16 8.97
C TRP A 112 7.49 -5.66 8.83
N LYS A 113 8.24 -5.74 9.93
CA LYS A 113 9.56 -6.40 9.98
C LYS A 113 9.44 -7.90 9.68
N GLU A 114 8.45 -8.59 10.27
CA GLU A 114 8.20 -10.01 10.00
C GLU A 114 7.91 -10.27 8.51
N ILE A 115 6.99 -9.49 7.92
CA ILE A 115 6.61 -9.62 6.50
C ILE A 115 7.82 -9.29 5.60
N LYS A 116 8.58 -8.23 5.91
CA LYS A 116 9.78 -7.87 5.14
C LYS A 116 10.89 -8.93 5.19
N ALA A 117 10.98 -9.70 6.27
CA ALA A 117 11.99 -10.74 6.44
C ALA A 117 11.59 -12.08 5.80
N ASN A 118 10.29 -12.42 5.82
CA ASN A 118 9.82 -13.78 5.52
C ASN A 118 8.81 -13.88 4.36
N GLY A 119 8.24 -12.76 3.89
CA GLY A 119 7.23 -12.71 2.84
C GLY A 119 7.77 -12.21 1.51
N ASP A 120 7.36 -12.85 0.42
CA ASP A 120 7.55 -12.33 -0.95
C ASP A 120 6.47 -11.31 -1.31
N ALA A 121 5.25 -11.46 -0.78
CA ALA A 121 4.11 -10.60 -1.04
C ALA A 121 3.18 -10.49 0.19
N ALA A 122 2.30 -9.48 0.20
CA ALA A 122 1.26 -9.33 1.20
C ALA A 122 -0.08 -8.87 0.58
N ILE A 123 -1.19 -9.39 1.10
CA ILE A 123 -2.56 -8.96 0.80
C ILE A 123 -3.12 -8.33 2.07
N LEU A 124 -3.55 -7.07 2.01
CA LEU A 124 -4.10 -6.34 3.16
C LEU A 124 -5.61 -6.19 3.03
N GLY A 125 -6.34 -6.62 4.06
CA GLY A 125 -7.78 -6.50 4.13
C GLY A 125 -8.18 -5.12 4.65
N VAL A 126 -8.28 -4.16 3.75
CA VAL A 126 -8.48 -2.72 4.04
C VAL A 126 -9.94 -2.25 3.85
N GLY A 127 -10.85 -3.16 3.50
CA GLY A 127 -12.25 -2.87 3.21
C GLY A 127 -13.06 -4.15 2.97
N GLY A 128 -14.37 -3.98 2.86
CA GLY A 128 -15.37 -5.00 2.56
C GLY A 128 -16.63 -4.32 1.99
#